data_AF-A0AAN4ZNG7-F1
#
_entry.id   AF-A0AAN4ZNG7-F1
#
_cell.length_a   1.000
_cell.length_b   1.000
_cell.length_c   1.000
_cell.angle_alpha   90.00
_cell.angle_beta   90.00
_cell.angle_gamma   90.00
#
_symmetry.space_group_name_H-M   'P 1'
#
loop_
_entity.id
_entity.type
_entity.pdbx_description
1 polymer ?
#
loop_
_entity_poly.entity_id
_entity_poly.type
_entity_poly.pdbx_seq_one_letter_code
_entity_poly.pdbx_strand_id
1 'polypeptide(L)'
;QLLDCGPSSFFHFGSLKECREHWYGVMGGREIPVHSTWEYKVGNGSIVEYSNLPPNPFMVVGEGSIVSGCYIGRNEKSTVIPDDVVVYSAPVRRDDEQGWVTVVIGASDDFKRVYETGAVLWSGTTLRDCDGTSLWEAPLFDLAPGAEQSLLQSLHKYEHRETESEVLTSSGWSMADVVRYVDVDKLIEFRRQRKELWWRYGPESLGEPPASAE
;
A
#
# COMPACT_ATOMS: atom_id res chain seq x y z
N GLN A 1 -6.17 -22.94 -30.27
CA GLN A 1 -6.02 -24.02 -29.26
C GLN A 1 -6.36 -23.39 -27.91
N LEU A 2 -7.38 -23.87 -27.21
CA LEU A 2 -7.75 -23.35 -25.88
C LEU A 2 -6.88 -24.08 -24.85
N LEU A 3 -6.13 -23.34 -24.04
CA LEU A 3 -5.36 -23.86 -22.92
C LEU A 3 -6.19 -23.72 -21.64
N ASP A 4 -6.41 -24.84 -20.97
CA ASP A 4 -6.95 -24.85 -19.61
C ASP A 4 -5.85 -24.40 -18.65
N CYS A 5 -6.08 -23.30 -17.94
CA CYS A 5 -5.13 -22.75 -16.99
C CYS A 5 -5.10 -23.55 -15.67
N GLY A 6 -6.06 -24.46 -15.44
CA GLY A 6 -6.21 -25.22 -14.19
C GLY A 6 -7.11 -24.55 -13.15
N PRO A 7 -7.51 -25.29 -12.09
CA PRO A 7 -8.27 -24.73 -10.98
C PRO A 7 -7.42 -23.71 -10.21
N SER A 8 -8.06 -22.64 -9.73
CA SER A 8 -7.41 -21.51 -9.04
C SER A 8 -6.51 -20.64 -9.91
N SER A 9 -6.71 -20.62 -11.23
CA SER A 9 -5.92 -19.76 -12.13
C SER A 9 -6.54 -18.39 -12.38
N PHE A 10 -7.79 -18.23 -11.95
CA PHE A 10 -8.52 -16.96 -11.96
C PHE A 10 -9.13 -16.76 -10.58
N PHE A 11 -8.76 -15.67 -9.92
CA PHE A 11 -9.38 -15.20 -8.68
C PHE A 11 -10.04 -13.86 -8.98
N HIS A 12 -11.24 -13.65 -8.44
CA HIS A 12 -11.80 -12.32 -8.31
C HIS A 12 -11.62 -11.88 -6.86
N PHE A 13 -10.97 -10.75 -6.67
CA PHE A 13 -11.02 -10.01 -5.41
C PHE A 13 -12.08 -8.92 -5.57
N GLY A 14 -13.35 -9.33 -5.65
CA GLY A 14 -14.48 -8.42 -5.75
C GLY A 14 -14.74 -7.68 -4.44
N SER A 15 -14.20 -8.18 -3.32
CA SER A 15 -14.16 -7.48 -2.04
C SER A 15 -12.90 -7.80 -1.22
N LEU A 16 -12.56 -6.91 -0.29
CA LEU A 16 -11.53 -7.13 0.73
C LEU A 16 -11.74 -8.44 1.53
N LYS A 17 -13.00 -8.79 1.79
CA LYS A 17 -13.39 -10.05 2.43
C LYS A 17 -13.00 -11.27 1.60
N GLU A 18 -13.25 -11.26 0.29
CA GLU A 18 -12.89 -12.37 -0.61
C GLU A 18 -11.37 -12.54 -0.70
N CYS A 19 -10.64 -11.43 -0.78
CA CYS A 19 -9.18 -11.44 -0.71
C CYS A 19 -8.70 -12.11 0.58
N ARG A 20 -9.25 -11.66 1.73
CA ARG A 20 -8.94 -12.22 3.03
C ARG A 20 -9.24 -13.73 3.08
N GLU A 21 -10.45 -14.15 2.76
CA GLU A 21 -10.84 -15.57 2.79
C GLU A 21 -9.97 -16.44 1.89
N HIS A 22 -9.57 -15.94 0.72
CA HIS A 22 -8.65 -16.64 -0.17
C HIS A 22 -7.28 -16.83 0.49
N TRP A 23 -6.67 -15.76 1.02
CA TRP A 23 -5.36 -15.84 1.68
C TRP A 23 -5.39 -16.72 2.94
N TYR A 24 -6.44 -16.61 3.75
CA TYR A 24 -6.64 -17.48 4.93
C TYR A 24 -6.81 -18.96 4.53
N GLY A 25 -7.51 -19.25 3.43
CA GLY A 25 -7.71 -20.60 2.91
C GLY A 25 -6.43 -21.23 2.35
N VAL A 26 -5.67 -20.49 1.54
CA VAL A 26 -4.41 -20.96 0.92
C VAL A 26 -3.34 -21.24 1.99
N MET A 27 -3.33 -20.48 3.09
CA MET A 27 -2.40 -20.65 4.20
C MET A 27 -2.83 -21.73 5.21
N GLY A 28 -3.88 -22.50 4.91
CA GLY A 28 -4.32 -23.63 5.73
C GLY A 28 -4.94 -23.22 7.07
N GLY A 29 -5.64 -22.08 7.12
CA GLY A 29 -6.31 -21.58 8.33
C GLY A 29 -5.35 -21.14 9.44
N ARG A 30 -4.05 -21.05 9.15
CA ARG A 30 -3.10 -20.38 10.04
C ARG A 30 -3.34 -18.89 9.89
N GLU A 31 -3.49 -18.17 11.01
CA GLU A 31 -3.30 -16.73 11.01
C GLU A 31 -2.02 -16.46 10.23
N ILE A 32 -2.09 -15.56 9.25
CA ILE A 32 -0.89 -15.03 8.60
C ILE A 32 0.02 -14.68 9.77
N PRO A 33 1.26 -15.20 9.84
CA PRO A 33 2.21 -14.65 10.78
C PRO A 33 2.34 -13.20 10.36
N VAL A 34 1.56 -12.34 11.00
CA VAL A 34 1.71 -10.91 10.97
C VAL A 34 3.10 -10.79 11.54
N HIS A 35 4.10 -10.68 10.66
CA HIS A 35 5.47 -10.44 11.04
C HIS A 35 5.58 -8.97 11.50
N SER A 36 4.64 -8.54 12.35
CA SER A 36 4.62 -7.29 13.10
C SER A 36 5.57 -7.49 14.25
N THR A 37 6.84 -7.15 14.04
CA THR A 37 7.88 -7.18 15.06
C THR A 37 7.71 -6.08 16.13
N TRP A 38 6.51 -5.52 16.30
CA TRP A 38 6.28 -4.32 17.08
C TRP A 38 4.87 -4.32 17.66
N GLU A 39 4.73 -3.89 18.92
CA GLU A 39 3.46 -3.56 19.57
C GLU A 39 2.87 -2.26 18.96
N TYR A 40 2.47 -2.28 17.69
CA TYR A 40 1.55 -1.27 17.16
C TYR A 40 0.11 -1.75 17.34
N LYS A 41 -0.82 -0.80 17.50
CA LYS A 41 -2.24 -1.14 17.60
C LYS A 41 -2.72 -1.56 16.22
N VAL A 42 -2.96 -2.86 16.05
CA VAL A 42 -3.56 -3.45 14.86
C VAL A 42 -5.04 -3.68 15.12
N GLY A 43 -5.89 -3.08 14.30
CA GLY A 43 -7.32 -3.32 14.31
C GLY A 43 -7.66 -4.78 13.99
N ASN A 44 -8.81 -5.24 14.47
CA ASN A 44 -9.22 -6.63 14.28
C ASN A 44 -9.36 -6.99 12.79
N GLY A 45 -8.91 -8.19 12.44
CA GLY A 45 -9.05 -8.74 11.08
C GLY A 45 -8.15 -8.09 10.03
N SER A 46 -7.21 -7.24 10.45
CA SER A 46 -6.22 -6.60 9.58
C SER A 46 -5.02 -7.51 9.32
N ILE A 47 -4.38 -7.32 8.16
CA ILE A 47 -3.20 -8.04 7.72
C ILE A 47 -2.09 -7.02 7.51
N VAL A 48 -0.94 -7.23 8.16
CA VAL A 48 0.25 -6.41 7.92
C VAL A 48 1.40 -7.31 7.53
N GLU A 49 1.95 -7.09 6.34
CA GLU A 49 3.03 -7.89 5.78
C GLU A 49 4.10 -7.02 5.16
N TYR A 50 5.35 -7.51 5.17
CA TYR A 50 6.52 -6.85 4.57
C TYR A 50 6.67 -5.36 4.94
N SER A 51 6.11 -4.95 6.08
CA SER A 51 6.01 -3.55 6.52
C SER A 51 6.89 -3.31 7.73
N ASN A 52 7.40 -2.09 7.90
CA ASN A 52 8.14 -1.67 9.08
C ASN A 52 7.52 -0.36 9.55
N LEU A 53 6.73 -0.49 10.60
CA LEU A 53 5.92 0.57 11.18
C LEU A 53 6.38 0.73 12.63
N PRO A 54 6.53 1.95 13.14
CA PRO A 54 6.93 2.16 14.52
C PRO A 54 5.84 1.65 15.48
N PRO A 55 6.18 1.28 16.72
CA PRO A 55 5.19 0.84 17.71
C PRO A 55 4.23 1.99 18.10
N ASN A 56 3.15 1.65 18.80
CA ASN A 56 2.25 2.61 19.43
C ASN A 56 3.05 3.54 20.39
N PRO A 57 2.78 4.86 20.43
CA PRO A 57 1.68 5.60 19.80
C PRO A 57 1.99 6.19 18.42
N PHE A 58 3.08 5.79 17.78
CA PHE A 58 3.51 6.41 16.52
C PHE A 58 2.80 5.85 15.29
N MET A 59 2.26 4.63 15.38
CA MET A 59 1.43 4.01 14.35
C MET A 59 0.17 3.36 14.93
N VAL A 60 -0.95 3.57 14.25
CA VAL A 60 -2.20 2.81 14.42
C VAL A 60 -2.64 2.28 13.07
N VAL A 61 -2.94 0.98 13.00
CA VAL A 61 -3.56 0.35 11.83
C VAL A 61 -5.03 0.08 12.15
N GLY A 62 -5.92 0.61 11.32
CA GLY A 62 -7.36 0.40 11.43
C GLY A 62 -7.78 -1.05 11.28
N GLU A 63 -9.04 -1.34 11.60
CA GLU A 63 -9.66 -2.67 11.48
C GLU A 63 -9.90 -3.05 10.02
N GLY A 64 -9.87 -4.34 9.70
CA GLY A 64 -10.18 -4.84 8.35
C GLY A 64 -9.18 -4.44 7.24
N SER A 65 -8.04 -3.85 7.59
CA SER A 65 -7.10 -3.27 6.61
C SER A 65 -6.01 -4.26 6.17
N ILE A 66 -5.56 -4.14 4.91
CA ILE A 66 -4.40 -4.87 4.38
C ILE A 66 -3.27 -3.86 4.16
N VAL A 67 -2.14 -4.04 4.83
CA VAL A 67 -0.98 -3.15 4.76
C VAL A 67 0.23 -3.95 4.29
N SER A 68 0.76 -3.64 3.10
CA SER A 68 1.86 -4.39 2.49
C SER A 68 3.01 -3.49 2.03
N GLY A 69 4.25 -3.85 2.38
CA GLY A 69 5.43 -3.14 1.89
C GLY A 69 5.61 -1.71 2.44
N CYS A 70 4.82 -1.31 3.44
CA CYS A 70 4.83 0.04 3.98
C CYS A 70 6.03 0.30 4.89
N TYR A 71 6.44 1.57 4.99
CA TYR A 71 7.53 1.99 5.85
C TYR A 71 7.21 3.33 6.48
N ILE A 72 7.35 3.43 7.79
CA ILE A 72 7.39 4.70 8.51
C ILE A 72 8.58 4.62 9.47
N GLY A 73 9.39 5.68 9.52
CA GLY A 73 10.48 5.80 10.47
C GLY A 73 9.95 6.07 11.88
N ARG A 74 10.84 6.32 12.84
CA ARG A 74 10.40 6.94 14.10
C ARG A 74 10.13 8.41 13.83
N ASN A 75 8.86 8.79 13.79
CA ASN A 75 8.43 10.17 13.70
C ASN A 75 7.82 10.61 15.05
N GLU A 76 7.76 11.92 15.29
CA GLU A 76 7.18 12.46 16.54
C GLU A 76 5.64 12.45 16.52
N LYS A 77 5.03 12.27 15.34
CA LYS A 77 3.58 12.36 15.11
C LYS A 77 2.98 10.98 14.84
N SER A 78 1.98 10.61 15.63
CA SER A 78 1.14 9.43 15.37
C SER A 78 0.58 9.46 13.94
N THR A 79 0.83 8.40 13.18
CA THR A 79 0.23 8.16 11.87
C THR A 79 -0.85 7.08 11.98
N VAL A 80 -1.97 7.28 11.29
CA VAL A 80 -3.09 6.34 11.30
C VAL A 80 -3.32 5.82 9.89
N ILE A 81 -3.29 4.49 9.74
CA ILE A 81 -3.86 3.82 8.57
C ILE A 81 -5.35 3.61 8.87
N PRO A 82 -6.28 4.07 8.01
CA PRO A 82 -7.72 3.95 8.25
C PRO A 82 -8.21 2.50 8.36
N ASP A 83 -9.48 2.35 8.73
CA ASP A 83 -10.21 1.07 8.67
C ASP A 83 -10.55 0.70 7.23
N ASP A 84 -10.69 -0.60 6.96
CA ASP A 84 -11.17 -1.18 5.70
C ASP A 84 -10.43 -0.66 4.44
N VAL A 85 -9.12 -0.46 4.54
CA VAL A 85 -8.27 -0.05 3.40
C VAL A 85 -7.28 -1.13 2.98
N VAL A 86 -6.96 -1.16 1.69
CA VAL A 86 -5.74 -1.76 1.16
C VAL A 86 -4.72 -0.65 0.98
N VAL A 87 -3.57 -0.77 1.65
CA VAL A 87 -2.43 0.13 1.50
C VAL A 87 -1.23 -0.69 1.09
N TYR A 88 -0.58 -0.30 -0.01
CA TYR A 88 0.72 -0.87 -0.31
C TYR A 88 1.66 0.13 -0.97
N SER A 89 2.94 0.00 -0.63
CA SER A 89 4.02 0.81 -1.18
C SER A 89 4.92 -0.04 -2.06
N ALA A 90 5.28 0.47 -3.22
CA ALA A 90 6.17 -0.21 -4.17
C ALA A 90 7.27 0.75 -4.65
N PRO A 91 8.54 0.30 -4.68
CA PRO A 91 9.57 1.03 -5.37
C PRO A 91 9.33 0.87 -6.88
N VAL A 92 9.47 1.96 -7.62
CA VAL A 92 9.27 1.99 -9.07
C VAL A 92 10.43 2.66 -9.77
N ARG A 93 10.70 2.24 -11.00
CA ARG A 93 11.74 2.80 -11.87
C ARG A 93 11.31 2.75 -13.33
N ARG A 94 11.09 3.93 -13.93
CA ARG A 94 10.75 4.12 -15.34
C ARG A 94 11.73 5.14 -15.93
N ASP A 95 12.54 4.68 -16.89
CA ASP A 95 13.61 5.49 -17.51
C ASP A 95 14.54 6.11 -16.45
N ASP A 96 14.62 7.44 -16.38
CA ASP A 96 15.41 8.19 -15.39
C ASP A 96 14.64 8.52 -14.10
N GLU A 97 13.35 8.20 -14.03
CA GLU A 97 12.52 8.39 -12.84
C GLU A 97 12.58 7.16 -11.93
N GLN A 98 12.98 7.36 -10.68
CA GLN A 98 12.96 6.32 -9.66
C GLN A 98 12.43 6.85 -8.33
N GLY A 99 11.70 6.01 -7.61
CA GLY A 99 11.12 6.42 -6.33
C GLY A 99 10.22 5.35 -5.75
N TRP A 100 9.21 5.82 -5.04
CA TRP A 100 8.21 5.02 -4.36
C TRP A 100 6.83 5.55 -4.64
N VAL A 101 5.92 4.63 -4.92
CA VAL A 101 4.49 4.89 -5.09
C VAL A 101 3.74 4.14 -4.00
N THR A 102 2.78 4.81 -3.37
CA THR A 102 1.89 4.20 -2.39
C THR A 102 0.46 4.33 -2.87
N VAL A 103 -0.21 3.19 -2.92
CA VAL A 103 -1.60 3.06 -3.30
C VAL A 103 -2.43 2.87 -2.04
N VAL A 104 -3.52 3.64 -1.89
CA VAL A 104 -4.49 3.51 -0.80
C VAL A 104 -5.87 3.31 -1.42
N ILE A 105 -6.55 2.21 -1.08
CA ILE A 105 -7.88 1.90 -1.64
C ILE A 105 -8.81 1.55 -0.49
N GLY A 106 -9.93 2.25 -0.35
CA GLY A 106 -10.97 1.93 0.63
C GLY A 106 -11.95 0.86 0.13
N ALA A 107 -12.48 0.04 1.04
CA ALA A 107 -13.61 -0.84 0.74
C ALA A 107 -14.86 -0.06 0.30
N SER A 108 -15.00 1.17 0.76
CA SER A 108 -16.06 2.10 0.39
C SER A 108 -15.80 2.85 -0.92
N ASP A 109 -14.63 2.69 -1.54
CA ASP A 109 -14.35 3.33 -2.82
C ASP A 109 -15.23 2.67 -3.88
N ASP A 110 -16.29 3.38 -4.29
CA ASP A 110 -17.24 2.85 -5.25
C ASP A 110 -16.72 3.07 -6.68
N PHE A 111 -15.97 2.09 -7.18
CA PHE A 111 -15.44 2.06 -8.55
C PHE A 111 -16.53 1.98 -9.63
N LYS A 112 -17.77 1.66 -9.25
CA LYS A 112 -18.91 1.48 -10.17
C LYS A 112 -19.88 2.65 -10.13
N ARG A 113 -19.74 3.57 -9.18
CA ARG A 113 -20.58 4.76 -9.11
C ARG A 113 -20.36 5.56 -10.38
N VAL A 114 -21.46 5.93 -11.01
CA VAL A 114 -21.44 6.90 -12.10
C VAL A 114 -21.21 8.25 -11.45
N TYR A 115 -19.95 8.65 -11.35
CA TYR A 115 -19.59 10.02 -11.11
C TYR A 115 -19.84 10.82 -12.40
N GLU A 116 -20.07 12.13 -12.29
CA GLU A 116 -20.01 13.00 -13.48
C GLU A 116 -18.69 12.74 -14.22
N THR A 117 -18.65 12.81 -15.55
CA THR A 117 -17.42 12.64 -16.32
C THR A 117 -16.33 13.54 -15.72
N GLY A 118 -15.25 12.92 -15.24
CA GLY A 118 -14.17 13.61 -14.51
C GLY A 118 -14.23 13.53 -12.98
N ALA A 119 -15.21 12.89 -12.35
CA ALA A 119 -15.37 12.93 -10.89
C ALA A 119 -15.14 11.59 -10.17
N VAL A 120 -14.42 10.62 -10.77
CA VAL A 120 -14.10 9.37 -10.07
C VAL A 120 -13.09 9.64 -8.97
N LEU A 121 -13.47 9.37 -7.72
CA LEU A 121 -12.60 9.43 -6.55
C LEU A 121 -11.90 8.08 -6.36
N TRP A 122 -10.60 8.01 -6.63
CA TRP A 122 -9.82 6.80 -6.39
C TRP A 122 -8.48 7.14 -5.73
N SER A 123 -8.15 6.45 -4.63
CA SER A 123 -6.95 6.70 -3.82
C SER A 123 -6.75 8.16 -3.38
N GLY A 124 -7.85 8.90 -3.26
CA GLY A 124 -7.83 10.33 -2.90
C GLY A 124 -7.67 11.29 -4.07
N THR A 125 -7.75 10.83 -5.32
CA THR A 125 -7.58 11.67 -6.52
C THR A 125 -8.86 11.65 -7.36
N THR A 126 -9.27 12.82 -7.90
CA THR A 126 -10.36 12.87 -8.90
C THR A 126 -9.81 12.86 -10.31
N LEU A 127 -10.42 12.06 -11.18
CA LEU A 127 -10.09 11.97 -12.61
C LEU A 127 -10.55 13.18 -13.46
N ARG A 128 -10.56 14.41 -12.93
CA ARG A 128 -11.20 15.58 -13.59
C ARG A 128 -10.69 15.83 -15.01
N ASP A 129 -9.45 15.44 -15.27
CA ASP A 129 -8.78 15.69 -16.56
C ASP A 129 -8.41 14.41 -17.32
N CYS A 130 -8.98 13.24 -16.97
CA CYS A 130 -8.63 11.93 -17.54
C CYS A 130 -9.77 11.29 -18.36
N ASP A 131 -10.54 12.10 -19.10
CA ASP A 131 -11.64 11.59 -19.93
C ASP A 131 -11.16 10.52 -20.94
N GLY A 132 -11.95 9.46 -21.10
CA GLY A 132 -11.61 8.31 -21.96
C GLY A 132 -10.49 7.39 -21.47
N THR A 133 -9.87 7.66 -20.31
CA THR A 133 -8.80 6.82 -19.74
C THR A 133 -9.38 5.81 -18.74
N SER A 134 -8.96 4.55 -18.83
CA SER A 134 -9.35 3.55 -17.83
C SER A 134 -8.67 3.83 -16.48
N LEU A 135 -9.30 3.45 -15.36
CA LEU A 135 -8.67 3.56 -14.03
C LEU A 135 -7.28 2.91 -13.99
N TRP A 136 -7.08 1.82 -14.73
CA TRP A 136 -5.80 1.13 -14.81
C TRP A 136 -4.66 2.00 -15.35
N GLU A 137 -4.96 2.88 -16.31
CA GLU A 137 -4.01 3.73 -17.03
C GLU A 137 -4.03 5.19 -16.52
N ALA A 138 -4.94 5.52 -15.60
CA ALA A 138 -5.10 6.88 -15.14
C ALA A 138 -3.94 7.30 -14.20
N PRO A 139 -3.36 8.50 -14.40
CA PRO A 139 -2.26 9.02 -13.59
C PRO A 139 -2.78 9.49 -12.22
N LEU A 140 -2.65 8.65 -11.21
CA LEU A 140 -3.32 8.84 -9.93
C LEU A 140 -2.39 8.89 -8.73
N PHE A 141 -1.16 8.43 -8.89
CA PHE A 141 -0.25 8.24 -7.78
C PHE A 141 0.97 9.15 -7.89
N ASP A 142 1.35 9.71 -6.75
CA ASP A 142 2.55 10.53 -6.65
C ASP A 142 3.78 9.63 -6.57
N LEU A 143 4.83 10.04 -7.29
CA LEU A 143 6.16 9.52 -7.06
C LEU A 143 6.80 10.29 -5.91
N ALA A 144 7.25 9.57 -4.88
CA ALA A 144 8.04 10.13 -3.80
C ALA A 144 9.46 9.56 -3.82
N PRO A 145 10.48 10.29 -3.33
CA PRO A 145 11.86 9.79 -3.28
C PRO A 145 12.04 8.63 -2.29
N GLY A 146 11.15 8.48 -1.29
CA GLY A 146 11.23 7.47 -0.24
C GLY A 146 9.89 6.85 0.14
N ALA A 147 9.94 5.63 0.67
CA ALA A 147 8.76 4.85 1.05
C ALA A 147 7.88 5.55 2.11
N GLU A 148 8.51 6.16 3.12
CA GLU A 148 7.79 6.89 4.18
C GLU A 148 7.07 8.12 3.64
N GLN A 149 7.77 8.94 2.85
CA GLN A 149 7.16 10.11 2.23
C GLN A 149 6.00 9.71 1.32
N SER A 150 6.18 8.66 0.51
CA SER A 150 5.13 8.11 -0.34
C SER A 150 3.88 7.74 0.46
N LEU A 151 4.06 7.02 1.56
CA LEU A 151 2.96 6.58 2.41
C LEU A 151 2.25 7.74 3.09
N LEU A 152 2.99 8.66 3.71
CA LEU A 152 2.41 9.81 4.41
C LEU A 152 1.64 10.73 3.46
N GLN A 153 2.17 10.97 2.26
CA GLN A 153 1.48 11.76 1.24
C GLN A 153 0.19 11.06 0.78
N SER A 154 0.24 9.77 0.45
CA SER A 154 -0.96 9.03 0.01
C SER A 154 -2.02 8.91 1.10
N LEU A 155 -1.64 8.70 2.37
CA LEU A 155 -2.57 8.69 3.50
C LEU A 155 -3.21 10.06 3.71
N HIS A 156 -2.41 11.13 3.63
CA HIS A 156 -2.93 12.49 3.73
C HIS A 156 -3.94 12.79 2.62
N LYS A 157 -3.61 12.43 1.35
CA LYS A 157 -4.54 12.57 0.23
C LYS A 157 -5.82 11.78 0.45
N TYR A 158 -5.69 10.53 0.90
CA TYR A 158 -6.84 9.68 1.16
C TYR A 158 -7.73 10.26 2.27
N GLU A 159 -7.18 10.78 3.36
CA GLU A 159 -7.94 11.36 4.47
C GLU A 159 -8.72 12.63 4.06
N HIS A 160 -8.15 13.47 3.19
CA HIS A 160 -8.71 14.78 2.83
C HIS A 160 -9.46 14.78 1.49
N ARG A 161 -9.69 13.59 0.92
CA ARG A 161 -10.23 13.36 -0.42
C ARG A 161 -11.64 13.92 -0.69
N GLU A 162 -12.42 14.16 0.36
CA GLU A 162 -13.78 14.71 0.25
C GLU A 162 -13.83 16.24 0.44
N THR A 163 -12.80 16.82 1.05
CA THR A 163 -12.84 18.21 1.55
C THR A 163 -11.87 19.14 0.82
N GLU A 164 -10.77 18.63 0.28
CA GLU A 164 -9.72 19.43 -0.33
C GLU A 164 -9.64 19.22 -1.84
N SER A 165 -10.07 20.22 -2.62
CA SER A 165 -10.06 20.12 -4.09
C SER A 165 -8.65 20.11 -4.70
N GLU A 166 -7.63 20.62 -4.00
CA GLU A 166 -6.22 20.66 -4.46
C GLU A 166 -5.53 19.29 -4.32
N VAL A 167 -5.98 18.45 -3.38
CA VAL A 167 -5.53 17.06 -3.15
C VAL A 167 -5.84 16.16 -4.36
N LEU A 168 -6.78 16.59 -5.20
CA LEU A 168 -7.37 15.81 -6.27
C LEU A 168 -6.64 15.90 -7.62
N THR A 169 -5.47 16.52 -7.68
CA THR A 169 -4.71 16.64 -8.92
C THR A 169 -4.06 15.30 -9.30
N SER A 170 -4.31 14.87 -10.54
CA SER A 170 -3.75 13.66 -11.14
C SER A 170 -2.22 13.75 -11.20
N SER A 171 -1.53 12.68 -10.83
CA SER A 171 -0.07 12.61 -10.79
C SER A 171 0.46 11.44 -11.61
N GLY A 172 1.64 11.63 -12.21
CA GLY A 172 2.08 10.94 -13.42
C GLY A 172 2.26 9.40 -13.39
N TRP A 173 1.82 8.70 -12.34
CA TRP A 173 1.88 7.25 -12.23
C TRP A 173 0.50 6.61 -12.16
N SER A 174 0.26 5.65 -13.04
CA SER A 174 -0.93 4.80 -13.05
C SER A 174 -0.69 3.45 -12.35
N MET A 175 -1.75 2.67 -12.18
CA MET A 175 -1.60 1.29 -11.70
C MET A 175 -0.83 0.42 -12.68
N ALA A 176 -1.08 0.62 -13.98
CA ALA A 176 -0.32 -0.01 -15.06
C ALA A 176 1.17 0.26 -14.90
N ASP A 177 1.54 1.51 -14.62
CA ASP A 177 2.93 1.89 -14.40
C ASP A 177 3.51 1.20 -13.16
N VAL A 178 2.81 1.24 -12.02
CA VAL A 178 3.29 0.62 -10.77
C VAL A 178 3.58 -0.86 -10.94
N VAL A 179 2.73 -1.59 -11.66
CA VAL A 179 2.91 -3.02 -11.94
C VAL A 179 4.01 -3.26 -12.96
N ARG A 180 4.07 -2.45 -14.03
CA ARG A 180 5.01 -2.64 -15.13
C ARG A 180 6.44 -2.25 -14.78
N TYR A 181 6.60 -1.21 -13.97
CA TYR A 181 7.88 -0.57 -13.66
C TYR A 181 8.28 -0.78 -12.20
N VAL A 182 7.76 -1.81 -11.54
CA VAL A 182 8.20 -2.16 -10.18
C VAL A 182 9.69 -2.45 -10.19
N ASP A 183 10.44 -1.80 -9.29
CA ASP A 183 11.87 -2.06 -9.14
C ASP A 183 12.06 -3.31 -8.28
N VAL A 184 12.11 -4.47 -8.95
CA VAL A 184 12.19 -5.78 -8.31
C VAL A 184 13.45 -5.91 -7.45
N ASP A 185 14.59 -5.39 -7.90
CA ASP A 185 15.85 -5.47 -7.16
C ASP A 185 15.76 -4.67 -5.85
N LYS A 186 15.23 -3.45 -5.92
CA LYS A 186 15.00 -2.60 -4.75
C LYS A 186 13.95 -3.19 -3.81
N LEU A 187 12.91 -3.83 -4.35
CA LEU A 187 11.90 -4.54 -3.56
C LEU A 187 12.49 -5.75 -2.83
N ILE A 188 13.32 -6.54 -3.51
CA ILE A 188 14.01 -7.70 -2.92
C ILE A 188 14.96 -7.23 -1.83
N GLU A 189 15.78 -6.20 -2.09
CA GLU A 189 16.72 -5.67 -1.10
C GLU A 189 15.97 -5.14 0.13
N PHE A 190 14.90 -4.39 -0.08
CA PHE A 190 14.03 -3.92 0.99
C PHE A 190 13.46 -5.07 1.85
N ARG A 191 13.03 -6.15 1.22
CA ARG A 191 12.54 -7.36 1.93
C ARG A 191 13.68 -8.12 2.62
N ARG A 192 14.86 -8.16 2.02
CA ARG A 192 16.04 -8.88 2.53
C ARG A 192 16.62 -8.21 3.76
N GLN A 193 16.83 -6.89 3.72
CA GLN A 193 17.28 -6.09 4.86
C GLN A 193 16.39 -6.36 6.09
N ARG A 194 15.08 -6.52 5.89
CA ARG A 194 14.12 -6.79 6.96
C ARG A 194 14.20 -8.21 7.51
N LYS A 195 14.38 -9.20 6.64
CA LYS A 195 14.60 -10.59 7.08
C LYS A 195 15.90 -10.72 7.87
N GLU A 196 16.96 -10.02 7.47
CA GLU A 196 18.25 -10.02 8.16
C GLU A 196 18.21 -9.26 9.49
N LEU A 197 17.55 -8.10 9.54
CA LEU A 197 17.32 -7.35 10.77
C LEU A 197 16.54 -8.16 11.81
N TRP A 198 15.50 -8.87 11.38
CA TRP A 198 14.75 -9.80 12.25
C TRP A 198 15.63 -10.93 12.79
N TRP A 199 16.45 -11.54 11.93
CA TRP A 199 17.30 -12.68 12.32
C TRP A 199 18.45 -12.29 13.25
N ARG A 200 19.03 -11.09 13.09
CA ARG A 200 20.17 -10.64 13.89
C ARG A 200 19.80 -10.10 15.27
N TYR A 201 18.65 -9.45 15.38
CA TYR A 201 18.33 -8.61 16.53
C TYR A 201 17.14 -9.13 17.35
N GLY A 202 16.42 -10.13 16.82
CA GLY A 202 15.14 -10.53 17.40
C GLY A 202 14.16 -9.35 17.47
N PRO A 203 12.98 -9.54 18.07
CA PRO A 203 12.00 -8.46 18.20
C PRO A 203 12.47 -7.31 19.12
N GLU A 204 13.51 -7.48 19.93
CA GLU A 204 13.88 -6.52 20.99
C GLU A 204 14.98 -5.51 20.61
N SER A 205 15.80 -5.72 19.57
CA SER A 205 16.98 -4.87 19.31
C SER A 205 17.01 -4.06 18.01
N LEU A 206 15.86 -3.86 17.36
CA LEU A 206 15.75 -3.00 16.16
C LEU A 206 15.46 -1.51 16.48
N GLY A 207 15.90 -1.07 17.66
CA GLY A 207 15.61 0.26 18.20
C GLY A 207 16.50 1.40 17.70
N GLU A 208 17.48 1.15 16.84
CA GLU A 208 18.29 2.21 16.25
C GLU A 208 18.34 2.08 14.72
N PRO A 209 18.14 3.20 13.99
CA PRO A 209 18.34 3.21 12.54
C PRO A 209 19.80 2.87 12.22
N PRO A 210 20.11 2.27 11.05
CA PRO A 210 21.47 2.28 10.56
C PRO A 210 21.92 3.74 10.47
N ALA A 211 23.03 4.06 11.12
CA ALA A 211 23.69 5.36 11.00
C ALA A 211 23.81 5.69 9.51
N SER A 212 23.39 6.91 9.15
CA SER A 212 23.55 7.48 7.82
C SER A 212 24.93 7.15 7.26
N ALA A 213 24.97 6.44 6.14
CA ALA A 213 26.21 6.24 5.39
C ALA A 213 26.63 7.58 4.78
N GLU A 214 27.81 8.06 5.19
CA GLU A 214 28.59 9.09 4.49
C GLU A 214 29.03 8.61 3.09
#